data_AF-A0A7T5VB09-F1
#
_entry.id   AF-A0A7T5VB09-F1
#
_cell.length_a   1.000
_cell.length_b   1.000
_cell.length_c   1.000
_cell.angle_alpha   90.00
_cell.angle_beta   90.00
_cell.angle_gamma   90.00
#
_symmetry.space_group_name_H-M   'P 1'
#
loop_
_entity.id
_entity.type
_entity.pdbx_description
1 polymer ?
#
loop_
_entity_poly.entity_id
_entity_poly.type
_entity_poly.pdbx_seq_one_letter_code
_entity_poly.pdbx_strand_id
1 'polypeptide(L)'
;MPTPSPTSTADLATDRRCAVLAISRGGCERGARLADRLHGDFFACKGRLAAVMQEVWHRYPAIVCIMATGIVIRTIAPLLRDKYHDPAVVVCDELGQFAISLLSGHIGGANDLAERVAGITGGQAVITTASDVLGYTPLDLWCRQWQLTPVSTDALTRTMGRLVDQGHVTLWSRYPLPRLPEDLRQTSDRSRADLSIDSRLEPTGNGTLLFPRSLVFGIGCNRGTPAEVIAAAVTTTCQQHNLAPQAIARLASIDLKQDEVGLCEYARRHDLPLDFYTKDQLNQVEGVSVSPAVQRATGAKGVAEPAALLSAGVDSTLLVPKIKWPAVTTAVAEIADPLIVSTHKEATAP
;
A
#
# COMPACT_ATOMS: atom_id res chain seq x y z
N MET A 1 4.90 27.67 -35.53
CA MET A 1 3.69 27.07 -34.94
C MET A 1 3.75 25.56 -35.14
N PRO A 2 4.20 24.80 -34.14
CA PRO A 2 4.12 23.34 -34.15
C PRO A 2 2.81 22.89 -33.50
N THR A 3 2.15 21.95 -34.16
CA THR A 3 0.92 21.25 -33.77
C THR A 3 1.09 20.46 -32.47
N PRO A 4 0.08 20.40 -31.58
CA PRO A 4 0.13 19.56 -30.40
C PRO A 4 -0.06 18.08 -30.79
N SER A 5 0.93 17.26 -30.48
CA SER A 5 0.85 15.81 -30.48
C SER A 5 -0.09 15.33 -29.36
N PRO A 6 -0.92 14.29 -29.60
CA PRO A 6 -1.92 13.83 -28.65
C PRO A 6 -1.21 13.22 -27.43
N THR A 7 -1.44 13.83 -26.28
CA THR A 7 -1.00 13.36 -24.97
C THR A 7 -1.59 11.96 -24.72
N SER A 8 -0.71 10.98 -24.59
CA SER A 8 -1.01 9.63 -24.14
C SER A 8 -1.57 9.68 -22.71
N THR A 9 -2.90 9.59 -22.59
CA THR A 9 -3.64 9.40 -21.34
C THR A 9 -3.59 7.93 -20.87
N ALA A 10 -2.44 7.26 -20.96
CA ALA A 10 -2.38 5.80 -20.87
C ALA A 10 -1.81 5.21 -19.56
N ASP A 11 -1.21 5.97 -18.64
CA ASP A 11 -0.35 5.34 -17.61
C ASP A 11 -0.70 5.56 -16.12
N LEU A 12 -1.96 5.83 -15.79
CA LEU A 12 -2.46 5.73 -14.38
C LEU A 12 -3.78 4.95 -14.22
N ALA A 13 -4.20 4.20 -15.24
CA ALA A 13 -5.37 3.33 -15.19
C ALA A 13 -4.95 1.86 -15.37
N THR A 14 -4.26 1.29 -14.39
CA THR A 14 -4.07 -0.17 -14.33
C THR A 14 -5.42 -0.84 -14.04
N ASP A 15 -6.13 -1.16 -15.12
CA ASP A 15 -6.93 -2.38 -15.35
C ASP A 15 -7.83 -2.86 -14.18
N ARG A 16 -8.57 -1.96 -13.52
CA ARG A 16 -9.71 -2.39 -12.68
C ARG A 16 -10.90 -2.73 -13.57
N ARG A 17 -10.84 -3.88 -14.23
CA ARG A 17 -12.00 -4.42 -14.94
C ARG A 17 -13.12 -4.64 -13.93
N CYS A 18 -14.30 -4.16 -14.25
CA CYS A 18 -15.51 -4.38 -13.46
C CYS A 18 -16.31 -5.53 -14.09
N ALA A 19 -16.85 -6.44 -13.29
CA ALA A 19 -17.84 -7.40 -13.77
C ALA A 19 -19.25 -6.83 -13.55
N VAL A 20 -20.06 -6.72 -14.60
CA VAL A 20 -21.45 -6.27 -14.51
C VAL A 20 -22.38 -7.46 -14.73
N LEU A 21 -23.14 -7.83 -13.71
CA LEU A 21 -24.00 -9.01 -13.68
C LEU A 21 -25.46 -8.59 -13.72
N ALA A 22 -26.27 -9.22 -14.57
CA ALA A 22 -27.72 -8.99 -14.62
C ALA A 22 -28.52 -10.29 -14.80
N ILE A 23 -29.76 -10.32 -14.30
CA ILE A 23 -30.63 -11.52 -14.36
C ILE A 23 -31.94 -11.31 -15.13
N SER A 24 -32.39 -10.07 -15.30
CA SER A 24 -33.60 -9.72 -16.05
C SER A 24 -33.26 -9.18 -17.44
N ARG A 25 -34.25 -9.11 -18.34
CA ARG A 25 -34.05 -8.59 -19.70
C ARG A 25 -33.62 -7.12 -19.68
N GLY A 26 -34.38 -6.24 -19.03
CA GLY A 26 -34.02 -4.82 -18.95
C GLY A 26 -32.73 -4.60 -18.17
N GLY A 27 -32.47 -5.44 -17.16
CA GLY A 27 -31.19 -5.46 -16.45
C GLY A 27 -30.02 -5.79 -17.36
N CYS A 28 -30.17 -6.74 -18.29
CA CYS A 28 -29.12 -7.09 -19.25
C CYS A 28 -28.85 -5.97 -20.27
N GLU A 29 -29.91 -5.33 -20.77
CA GLU A 29 -29.78 -4.19 -21.70
C GLU A 29 -29.03 -3.02 -21.05
N ARG A 30 -29.35 -2.70 -19.78
CA ARG A 30 -28.60 -1.72 -19.00
C ARG A 30 -27.20 -2.19 -18.67
N GLY A 31 -27.05 -3.45 -18.25
CA GLY A 31 -25.78 -4.03 -17.84
C GLY A 31 -24.73 -4.01 -18.93
N ALA A 32 -25.13 -4.31 -20.18
CA ALA A 32 -24.24 -4.20 -21.33
C ALA A 32 -23.75 -2.75 -21.54
N ARG A 33 -24.63 -1.74 -21.45
CA ARG A 33 -24.26 -0.33 -21.57
C ARG A 33 -23.38 0.15 -20.41
N LEU A 34 -23.67 -0.31 -19.21
CA LEU A 34 -22.92 0.03 -18.01
C LEU A 34 -21.51 -0.57 -18.05
N ALA A 35 -21.39 -1.83 -18.47
CA ALA A 35 -20.11 -2.50 -18.65
C ALA A 35 -19.23 -1.75 -19.67
N ASP A 36 -19.80 -1.39 -20.82
CA ASP A 36 -19.09 -0.61 -21.85
C ASP A 36 -18.53 0.72 -21.30
N ARG A 37 -19.37 1.50 -20.60
CA ARG A 37 -18.96 2.78 -19.99
C ARG A 37 -18.01 2.66 -18.80
N LEU A 38 -18.02 1.52 -18.11
CA LEU A 38 -17.10 1.23 -17.01
C LEU A 38 -15.80 0.55 -17.50
N HIS A 39 -15.68 0.26 -18.79
CA HIS A 39 -14.62 -0.58 -19.37
C HIS A 39 -14.52 -1.95 -18.67
N GLY A 40 -15.69 -2.56 -18.44
CA GLY A 40 -15.87 -3.83 -17.76
C GLY A 40 -16.46 -4.92 -18.64
N ASP A 41 -16.59 -6.12 -18.07
CA ASP A 41 -17.15 -7.29 -18.71
C ASP A 41 -18.61 -7.51 -18.28
N PHE A 42 -19.49 -7.79 -19.24
CA PHE A 42 -20.91 -8.03 -18.97
C PHE A 42 -21.24 -9.52 -18.90
N PHE A 43 -22.04 -9.89 -17.88
CA PHE A 43 -22.48 -11.26 -17.65
C PHE A 43 -24.01 -11.33 -17.49
N ALA A 44 -24.66 -12.03 -18.42
CA ALA A 44 -26.04 -12.47 -18.24
C ALA A 44 -26.08 -13.73 -17.34
N CYS A 45 -26.80 -13.64 -16.22
CA CYS A 45 -26.70 -14.57 -15.10
C CYS A 45 -28.00 -15.34 -14.80
N LYS A 46 -29.04 -15.20 -15.63
CA LYS A 46 -30.33 -15.87 -15.40
C LYS A 46 -30.14 -17.39 -15.27
N GLY A 47 -30.54 -17.97 -14.13
CA GLY A 47 -30.41 -19.39 -13.83
C GLY A 47 -29.01 -19.88 -13.42
N ARG A 48 -27.99 -19.01 -13.42
CA ARG A 48 -26.59 -19.39 -13.15
C ARG A 48 -25.82 -18.39 -12.27
N LEU A 49 -26.53 -17.50 -11.57
CA LEU A 49 -25.93 -16.40 -10.81
C LEU A 49 -24.86 -16.85 -9.81
N ALA A 50 -25.12 -17.91 -9.05
CA ALA A 50 -24.15 -18.39 -8.05
C ALA A 50 -22.83 -18.84 -8.67
N ALA A 51 -22.89 -19.59 -9.78
CA ALA A 51 -21.70 -20.06 -10.49
C ALA A 51 -20.92 -18.88 -11.11
N VAL A 52 -21.61 -17.92 -11.73
CA VAL A 52 -20.96 -16.72 -12.28
C VAL A 52 -20.36 -15.86 -11.17
N MET A 53 -21.09 -15.67 -10.06
CA MET A 53 -20.60 -14.90 -8.93
C MET A 53 -19.29 -15.50 -8.39
N GLN A 54 -19.24 -16.83 -8.21
CA GLN A 54 -18.02 -17.53 -7.80
C GLN A 54 -16.86 -17.32 -8.78
N GLU A 55 -17.13 -17.39 -10.08
CA GLU A 55 -16.12 -17.16 -11.12
C GLU A 55 -15.54 -15.73 -11.05
N VAL A 56 -16.42 -14.72 -10.96
CA VAL A 56 -15.98 -13.33 -11.00
C VAL A 56 -15.40 -12.85 -9.67
N TRP A 57 -15.79 -13.45 -8.54
CA TRP A 57 -15.39 -13.03 -7.18
C TRP A 57 -13.87 -12.92 -7.01
N HIS A 58 -13.13 -13.85 -7.60
CA HIS A 58 -11.67 -13.92 -7.50
C HIS A 58 -10.95 -13.26 -8.67
N ARG A 59 -11.68 -12.92 -9.73
CA ARG A 59 -11.10 -12.42 -10.99
C ARG A 59 -11.25 -10.91 -11.16
N TYR A 60 -12.27 -10.32 -10.54
CA TYR A 60 -12.58 -8.90 -10.68
C TYR A 60 -12.49 -8.19 -9.33
N PRO A 61 -11.78 -7.06 -9.24
CA PRO A 61 -11.74 -6.25 -8.01
C PRO A 61 -13.05 -5.49 -7.74
N ALA A 62 -13.95 -5.43 -8.73
CA ALA A 62 -15.19 -4.66 -8.68
C ALA A 62 -16.33 -5.40 -9.41
N ILE A 63 -17.48 -5.50 -8.76
CA ILE A 63 -18.67 -6.22 -9.25
C ILE A 63 -19.90 -5.32 -9.12
N VAL A 64 -20.60 -5.08 -10.22
CA VAL A 64 -21.90 -4.40 -10.23
C VAL A 64 -23.01 -5.41 -10.49
N CYS A 65 -23.97 -5.50 -9.59
CA CYS A 65 -25.10 -6.42 -9.67
C CYS A 65 -26.39 -5.65 -10.00
N ILE A 66 -26.91 -5.82 -11.21
CA ILE A 66 -28.21 -5.26 -11.63
C ILE A 66 -29.32 -6.26 -11.29
N MET A 67 -29.77 -6.21 -10.04
CA MET A 67 -30.78 -7.10 -9.45
C MET A 67 -31.14 -6.65 -8.02
N ALA A 68 -32.10 -7.33 -7.38
CA ALA A 68 -32.47 -7.03 -6.00
C ALA A 68 -31.34 -7.34 -5.01
N THR A 69 -31.09 -6.42 -4.06
CA THR A 69 -30.05 -6.53 -3.03
C THR A 69 -30.09 -7.83 -2.25
N GLY A 70 -31.28 -8.32 -1.88
CA GLY A 70 -31.43 -9.58 -1.15
C GLY A 70 -30.92 -10.81 -1.91
N ILE A 71 -30.95 -10.79 -3.25
CA ILE A 71 -30.37 -11.86 -4.07
C ILE A 71 -28.84 -11.81 -3.96
N VAL A 72 -28.27 -10.61 -4.08
CA VAL A 72 -26.82 -10.39 -4.01
C VAL A 72 -26.28 -10.84 -2.66
N ILE A 73 -26.88 -10.35 -1.55
CA ILE A 73 -26.45 -10.71 -0.18
C ILE A 73 -26.41 -12.23 0.02
N ARG A 74 -27.48 -12.95 -0.34
CA ARG A 74 -27.52 -14.41 -0.18
C ARG A 74 -26.48 -15.14 -1.05
N THR A 75 -26.17 -14.59 -2.22
CA THR A 75 -25.20 -15.19 -3.16
C THR A 75 -23.76 -14.97 -2.69
N ILE A 76 -23.45 -13.79 -2.16
CA ILE A 76 -22.08 -13.43 -1.75
C ILE A 76 -21.75 -13.91 -0.34
N ALA A 77 -22.74 -14.11 0.53
CA ALA A 77 -22.54 -14.53 1.93
C ALA A 77 -21.52 -15.68 2.11
N PRO A 78 -21.54 -16.79 1.34
CA PRO A 78 -20.55 -17.86 1.49
C PRO A 78 -19.15 -17.53 0.95
N LEU A 79 -18.98 -16.40 0.24
CA LEU A 79 -17.73 -15.98 -0.40
C LEU A 79 -16.98 -14.91 0.41
N LEU A 80 -17.65 -14.26 1.36
CA LEU A 80 -17.11 -13.17 2.18
C LEU A 80 -15.92 -13.64 3.00
N ARG A 81 -14.88 -12.81 3.05
CA ARG A 81 -13.68 -13.00 3.89
C ARG A 81 -13.45 -11.78 4.76
N ASP A 82 -13.08 -10.67 4.13
CA ASP A 82 -12.83 -9.38 4.78
C ASP A 82 -12.76 -8.24 3.74
N LYS A 83 -12.85 -7.00 4.24
CA LYS A 83 -12.89 -5.78 3.41
C LYS A 83 -11.61 -5.47 2.61
N TYR A 84 -10.51 -6.19 2.83
CA TYR A 84 -9.23 -5.99 2.12
C TYR A 84 -9.05 -6.97 0.96
N HIS A 85 -9.70 -8.13 1.02
CA HIS A 85 -9.64 -9.15 -0.02
C HIS A 85 -10.91 -9.26 -0.84
N ASP A 86 -12.06 -8.94 -0.26
CA ASP A 86 -13.35 -9.03 -0.95
C ASP A 86 -13.50 -7.88 -1.97
N PRO A 87 -14.02 -8.16 -3.17
CA PRO A 87 -14.18 -7.14 -4.21
C PRO A 87 -15.17 -6.06 -3.78
N ALA A 88 -15.06 -4.88 -4.38
CA ALA A 88 -16.12 -3.88 -4.31
C ALA A 88 -17.40 -4.43 -4.91
N VAL A 89 -18.51 -4.42 -4.16
CA VAL A 89 -19.82 -4.83 -4.66
C VAL A 89 -20.77 -3.64 -4.64
N VAL A 90 -21.32 -3.31 -5.81
CA VAL A 90 -22.38 -2.31 -5.96
C VAL A 90 -23.65 -2.99 -6.46
N VAL A 91 -24.78 -2.70 -5.83
CA VAL A 91 -26.10 -3.17 -6.31
C VAL A 91 -26.83 -2.03 -6.99
N CYS A 92 -27.34 -2.28 -8.18
CA CYS A 92 -28.11 -1.32 -8.93
C CYS A 92 -29.48 -1.92 -9.29
N ASP A 93 -30.56 -1.14 -9.16
CA ASP A 93 -31.86 -1.59 -9.62
C ASP A 93 -31.96 -1.57 -11.17
N GLU A 94 -32.95 -2.26 -11.72
CA GLU A 94 -33.12 -2.40 -13.17
C GLU A 94 -33.40 -1.05 -13.89
N LEU A 95 -33.95 -0.06 -13.20
CA LEU A 95 -34.17 1.28 -13.74
C LEU A 95 -32.95 2.18 -13.54
N GLY A 96 -31.95 1.73 -12.78
CA GLY A 96 -30.73 2.46 -12.50
C GLY A 96 -30.94 3.67 -11.59
N GLN A 97 -32.01 3.67 -10.80
CA GLN A 97 -32.37 4.77 -9.91
C GLN A 97 -31.41 4.88 -8.72
N PHE A 98 -30.95 3.75 -8.19
CA PHE A 98 -30.06 3.66 -7.05
C PHE A 98 -28.84 2.79 -7.37
N ALA A 99 -27.67 3.25 -6.96
CA ALA A 99 -26.43 2.49 -6.95
C ALA A 99 -25.95 2.37 -5.50
N ILE A 100 -26.16 1.21 -4.90
CA ILE A 100 -25.91 0.97 -3.47
C ILE A 100 -24.51 0.41 -3.29
N SER A 101 -23.65 1.12 -2.56
CA SER A 101 -22.36 0.61 -2.09
C SER A 101 -22.62 -0.48 -1.05
N LEU A 102 -22.51 -1.75 -1.46
CA LEU A 102 -22.94 -2.90 -0.63
C LEU A 102 -21.80 -3.50 0.18
N LEU A 103 -20.62 -3.69 -0.43
CA LEU A 103 -19.47 -4.35 0.21
C LEU A 103 -18.17 -3.67 -0.19
N SER A 104 -17.22 -3.57 0.76
CA SER A 104 -15.88 -3.01 0.56
C SER A 104 -15.91 -1.54 0.09
N GLY A 105 -16.63 -0.69 0.85
CA GLY A 105 -16.86 0.75 0.60
C GLY A 105 -15.60 1.58 0.33
N HIS A 106 -14.84 1.92 1.39
CA HIS A 106 -13.66 2.79 1.31
C HIS A 106 -12.49 2.16 0.54
N ILE A 107 -11.64 1.35 1.21
CA ILE A 107 -10.41 0.82 0.59
C ILE A 107 -10.68 -0.08 -0.62
N GLY A 108 -11.78 -0.83 -0.60
CA GLY A 108 -12.20 -1.67 -1.72
C GLY A 108 -12.77 -0.88 -2.89
N GLY A 109 -13.26 0.35 -2.68
CA GLY A 109 -13.71 1.25 -3.75
C GLY A 109 -15.17 1.09 -4.17
N ALA A 110 -16.03 0.47 -3.36
CA ALA A 110 -17.46 0.40 -3.69
C ALA A 110 -18.18 1.75 -3.57
N ASN A 111 -17.70 2.69 -2.74
CA ASN A 111 -18.26 4.05 -2.69
C ASN A 111 -18.02 4.77 -4.03
N ASP A 112 -16.76 4.86 -4.46
CA ASP A 112 -16.40 5.44 -5.77
C ASP A 112 -17.12 4.74 -6.93
N LEU A 113 -17.23 3.40 -6.89
CA LEU A 113 -17.95 2.65 -7.91
C LEU A 113 -19.45 2.97 -7.92
N ALA A 114 -20.07 3.13 -6.75
CA ALA A 114 -21.49 3.49 -6.65
C ALA A 114 -21.75 4.88 -7.26
N GLU A 115 -20.88 5.85 -6.99
CA GLU A 115 -20.95 7.19 -7.59
C GLU A 115 -20.78 7.14 -9.12
N ARG A 116 -19.81 6.38 -9.62
CA ARG A 116 -19.61 6.18 -11.05
C ARG A 116 -20.82 5.53 -11.71
N VAL A 117 -21.38 4.48 -11.10
CA VAL A 117 -22.58 3.81 -11.60
C VAL A 117 -23.76 4.79 -11.63
N ALA A 118 -23.99 5.53 -10.56
CA ALA A 118 -25.05 6.55 -10.49
C ALA A 118 -24.88 7.63 -11.56
N GLY A 119 -23.66 8.16 -11.76
CA GLY A 119 -23.36 9.13 -12.80
C GLY A 119 -23.55 8.57 -14.22
N ILE A 120 -23.37 7.26 -14.42
CA ILE A 120 -23.62 6.59 -15.70
C ILE A 120 -25.13 6.39 -15.93
N THR A 121 -25.86 5.94 -14.91
CA THR A 121 -27.29 5.63 -15.04
C THR A 121 -28.20 6.85 -14.93
N GLY A 122 -27.70 7.99 -14.44
CA GLY A 122 -28.50 9.14 -14.05
C GLY A 122 -29.24 8.93 -12.72
N GLY A 123 -28.80 7.95 -11.93
CA GLY A 123 -29.38 7.63 -10.63
C GLY A 123 -28.67 8.32 -9.46
N GLN A 124 -28.89 7.78 -8.26
CA GLN A 124 -28.30 8.25 -7.02
C GLN A 124 -27.43 7.17 -6.37
N ALA A 125 -26.22 7.55 -5.94
CA ALA A 125 -25.39 6.68 -5.12
C ALA A 125 -25.93 6.63 -3.69
N VAL A 126 -26.02 5.43 -3.11
CA VAL A 126 -26.42 5.19 -1.73
C VAL A 126 -25.20 4.70 -0.96
N ILE A 127 -24.56 5.63 -0.24
CA ILE A 127 -23.40 5.40 0.62
C ILE A 127 -23.84 5.56 2.06
N THR A 128 -23.61 4.54 2.88
CA THR A 128 -24.07 4.47 4.28
C THR A 128 -22.92 4.47 5.29
N THR A 129 -21.68 4.55 4.81
CA THR A 129 -20.50 4.48 5.67
C THR A 129 -20.40 5.79 6.45
N ALA A 130 -20.33 5.69 7.79
CA ALA A 130 -20.55 6.81 8.70
C ALA A 130 -19.56 7.97 8.47
N SER A 131 -18.30 7.67 8.19
CA SER A 131 -17.29 8.69 7.88
C SER A 131 -17.57 9.44 6.59
N ASP A 132 -18.01 8.77 5.51
CA ASP A 132 -18.39 9.47 4.28
C ASP A 132 -19.60 10.37 4.53
N VAL A 133 -20.61 9.86 5.25
CA VAL A 133 -21.82 10.63 5.58
C VAL A 133 -21.50 11.87 6.42
N LEU A 134 -20.54 11.75 7.35
CA LEU A 134 -20.10 12.84 8.22
C LEU A 134 -19.00 13.72 7.60
N GLY A 135 -18.47 13.34 6.43
CA GLY A 135 -17.38 14.05 5.76
C GLY A 135 -16.02 13.93 6.45
N TYR A 136 -15.81 12.89 7.26
CA TYR A 136 -14.53 12.62 7.92
C TYR A 136 -13.56 11.84 7.04
N THR A 137 -12.28 12.08 7.25
CA THR A 137 -11.17 11.45 6.55
C THR A 137 -11.21 9.92 6.73
N PRO A 138 -11.36 9.14 5.64
CA PRO A 138 -11.21 7.69 5.70
C PRO A 138 -9.75 7.33 6.00
N LEU A 139 -9.47 6.93 7.24
CA LEU A 139 -8.09 6.71 7.71
C LEU A 139 -7.35 5.62 6.92
N ASP A 140 -8.05 4.63 6.38
CA ASP A 140 -7.49 3.58 5.54
C ASP A 140 -7.04 4.11 4.17
N LEU A 141 -7.83 4.97 3.53
CA LEU A 141 -7.44 5.66 2.31
C LEU A 141 -6.30 6.65 2.55
N TRP A 142 -6.35 7.39 3.67
CA TRP A 142 -5.27 8.29 4.05
C TRP A 142 -3.96 7.51 4.28
N CYS A 143 -4.01 6.38 4.97
CA CYS A 143 -2.84 5.51 5.13
C CYS A 143 -2.32 5.02 3.76
N ARG A 144 -3.21 4.60 2.85
CA ARG A 144 -2.83 4.16 1.50
C ARG A 144 -2.14 5.27 0.71
N GLN A 145 -2.68 6.49 0.74
CA GLN A 145 -2.13 7.66 0.05
C GLN A 145 -0.69 7.94 0.48
N TRP A 146 -0.41 7.84 1.78
CA TRP A 146 0.91 8.13 2.34
C TRP A 146 1.80 6.88 2.52
N GLN A 147 1.40 5.73 1.97
CA GLN A 147 2.08 4.44 2.11
C GLN A 147 2.36 4.04 3.56
N LEU A 148 1.45 4.38 4.46
CA LEU A 148 1.49 4.04 5.87
C LEU A 148 0.86 2.67 6.10
N THR A 149 1.57 1.78 6.78
CA THR A 149 1.06 0.47 7.17
C THR A 149 0.62 0.50 8.63
N PRO A 150 -0.67 0.31 8.96
CA PRO A 150 -1.09 0.26 10.35
C PRO A 150 -0.55 -1.00 11.03
N VAL A 151 -0.27 -0.91 12.34
CA VAL A 151 0.16 -2.06 13.14
C VAL A 151 -0.84 -3.21 13.12
N SER A 152 -2.12 -2.89 13.06
CA SER A 152 -3.19 -3.84 12.76
C SER A 152 -4.43 -3.14 12.24
N THR A 153 -5.25 -3.90 11.53
CA THR A 153 -6.55 -3.46 11.01
C THR A 153 -7.51 -3.08 12.13
N ASP A 154 -7.47 -3.80 13.25
CA ASP A 154 -8.35 -3.59 14.39
C ASP A 154 -8.01 -2.30 15.13
N ALA A 155 -6.72 -2.00 15.26
CA ALA A 155 -6.26 -0.74 15.83
C ALA A 155 -6.74 0.45 15.00
N LEU A 156 -6.56 0.39 13.68
CA LEU A 156 -7.05 1.43 12.77
C LEU A 156 -8.56 1.59 12.84
N THR A 157 -9.31 0.49 12.91
CA THR A 157 -10.78 0.49 13.03
C THR A 157 -11.25 1.15 14.33
N ARG A 158 -10.57 0.90 15.46
CA ARG A 158 -10.87 1.59 16.73
C ARG A 158 -10.58 3.08 16.65
N THR A 159 -9.48 3.49 16.01
CA THR A 159 -9.21 4.92 15.79
C THR A 159 -10.26 5.56 14.87
N MET A 160 -10.73 4.83 13.86
CA MET A 160 -11.82 5.29 12.99
C MET A 160 -13.13 5.52 13.77
N GLY A 161 -13.47 4.63 14.70
CA GLY A 161 -14.62 4.82 15.59
C GLY A 161 -14.48 6.09 16.44
N ARG A 162 -13.30 6.32 17.04
CA ARG A 162 -13.02 7.57 17.76
C ARG A 162 -13.17 8.81 16.90
N LEU A 163 -12.67 8.77 15.66
CA LEU A 163 -12.81 9.88 14.71
C LEU A 163 -14.29 10.20 14.46
N VAL A 164 -15.11 9.17 14.21
CA VAL A 164 -16.56 9.33 14.01
C VAL A 164 -17.25 9.90 15.25
N ASP A 165 -16.89 9.42 16.45
CA ASP A 165 -17.53 9.83 17.70
C ASP A 165 -17.10 11.23 18.17
N GLN A 166 -15.84 11.61 17.95
CA GLN A 166 -15.24 12.85 18.49
C GLN A 166 -15.07 13.95 17.43
N GLY A 167 -15.29 13.63 16.16
CA GLY A 167 -15.10 14.50 15.00
C GLY A 167 -13.65 14.88 14.69
N HIS A 168 -12.69 14.35 15.44
CA HIS A 168 -11.26 14.48 15.17
C HIS A 168 -10.47 13.39 15.91
N VAL A 169 -9.24 13.18 15.47
CA VAL A 169 -8.23 12.39 16.18
C VAL A 169 -6.90 13.14 16.21
N THR A 170 -6.08 12.86 17.21
CA THR A 170 -4.75 13.42 17.34
C THR A 170 -3.69 12.55 16.68
N LEU A 171 -2.70 13.19 16.04
CA LEU A 171 -1.66 12.52 15.29
C LEU A 171 -0.28 13.05 15.70
N TRP A 172 0.59 12.14 16.11
CA TRP A 172 2.01 12.40 16.32
C TRP A 172 2.83 11.76 15.20
N SER A 173 3.95 12.38 14.84
CA SER A 173 4.86 11.85 13.83
C SER A 173 6.30 12.15 14.19
N ARG A 174 7.17 11.15 14.01
CA ARG A 174 8.63 11.38 14.01
C ARG A 174 9.10 12.14 12.77
N TYR A 175 8.38 12.00 11.66
CA TYR A 175 8.74 12.56 10.37
C TYR A 175 7.98 13.86 10.08
N PRO A 176 8.51 14.72 9.19
CA PRO A 176 7.74 15.84 8.65
C PRO A 176 6.38 15.37 8.14
N LEU A 177 5.33 16.13 8.46
CA LEU A 177 3.98 15.81 8.05
C LEU A 177 3.56 16.64 6.84
N PRO A 178 2.78 16.05 5.92
CA PRO A 178 2.10 16.84 4.90
C PRO A 178 1.02 17.72 5.54
N ARG A 179 0.38 18.55 4.72
CA ARG A 179 -0.82 19.27 5.16
C ARG A 179 -1.89 18.25 5.58
N LEU A 180 -2.26 18.29 6.86
CA LEU A 180 -3.26 17.41 7.42
C LEU A 180 -4.69 17.90 7.10
N PRO A 181 -5.64 16.98 6.91
CA PRO A 181 -7.07 17.26 7.01
C PRO A 181 -7.44 17.87 8.38
N GLU A 182 -8.54 18.61 8.45
CA GLU A 182 -8.95 19.34 9.66
C GLU A 182 -9.24 18.44 10.87
N ASP A 183 -9.66 17.21 10.60
CA ASP A 183 -10.01 16.18 11.57
C ASP A 183 -8.80 15.33 12.02
N LEU A 184 -7.62 15.53 11.42
CA LEU A 184 -6.35 14.96 11.89
C LEU A 184 -5.50 16.06 12.52
N ARG A 185 -5.53 16.15 13.85
CA ARG A 185 -4.87 17.24 14.60
C ARG A 185 -3.48 16.84 15.06
N GLN A 186 -2.47 17.56 14.60
CA GLN A 186 -1.09 17.29 15.03
C GLN A 186 -0.93 17.54 16.54
N THR A 187 -0.22 16.64 17.22
CA THR A 187 0.23 16.81 18.61
C THR A 187 1.74 16.60 18.71
N SER A 188 2.41 17.35 19.58
CA SER A 188 3.82 17.16 19.91
C SER A 188 4.05 16.04 20.93
N ASP A 189 3.01 15.66 21.67
CA ASP A 189 3.06 14.64 22.71
C ASP A 189 2.54 13.30 22.15
N ARG A 190 3.47 12.36 21.94
CA ARG A 190 3.19 11.00 21.46
C ARG A 190 2.23 10.25 22.39
N SER A 191 2.33 10.44 23.70
CA SER A 191 1.53 9.67 24.68
C SER A 191 0.04 9.97 24.61
N ARG A 192 -0.31 11.12 24.04
CA ARG A 192 -1.68 11.61 23.86
C ARG A 192 -2.23 11.34 22.47
N ALA A 193 -1.42 10.77 21.57
CA ALA A 193 -1.77 10.63 20.17
C ALA A 193 -2.66 9.41 19.91
N ASP A 194 -3.75 9.60 19.16
CA ASP A 194 -4.60 8.51 18.68
C ASP A 194 -3.96 7.76 17.50
N LEU A 195 -3.10 8.45 16.74
CA LEU A 195 -2.27 7.94 15.66
C LEU A 195 -0.80 8.33 15.89
N SER A 196 0.13 7.41 15.65
CA SER A 196 1.57 7.69 15.74
C SER A 196 2.31 7.14 14.52
N ILE A 197 2.99 8.02 13.78
CA ILE A 197 3.84 7.63 12.64
C ILE A 197 5.28 7.47 13.12
N ASP A 198 5.79 6.24 13.05
CA ASP A 198 7.12 5.87 13.53
C ASP A 198 7.66 4.65 12.77
N SER A 199 8.98 4.53 12.59
CA SER A 199 9.66 3.30 12.16
C SER A 199 9.84 2.29 13.30
N ARG A 200 9.57 2.66 14.55
CA ARG A 200 9.80 1.84 15.74
C ARG A 200 8.53 1.22 16.31
N LEU A 201 8.69 0.02 16.88
CA LEU A 201 7.63 -0.72 17.60
C LEU A 201 7.52 -0.23 19.05
N GLU A 202 7.29 1.07 19.26
CA GLU A 202 7.11 1.63 20.61
C GLU A 202 5.63 1.66 21.00
N PRO A 203 5.26 1.20 22.21
CA PRO A 203 3.87 1.20 22.65
C PRO A 203 3.23 2.59 22.61
N THR A 204 2.04 2.68 22.01
CA THR A 204 1.26 3.92 21.87
C THR A 204 0.10 4.02 22.87
N GLY A 205 0.11 3.22 23.93
CA GLY A 205 -1.05 3.08 24.81
C GLY A 205 -2.28 2.63 24.02
N ASN A 206 -3.32 3.46 23.97
CA ASN A 206 -4.53 3.22 23.18
C ASN A 206 -4.47 3.78 21.74
N GLY A 207 -3.36 4.42 21.35
CA GLY A 207 -3.14 4.93 20.00
C GLY A 207 -2.79 3.82 19.00
N THR A 208 -2.94 4.11 17.71
CA THR A 208 -2.57 3.20 16.61
C THR A 208 -1.23 3.62 16.01
N LEU A 209 -0.28 2.69 15.96
CA LEU A 209 0.98 2.86 15.24
C LEU A 209 0.75 2.72 13.73
N LEU A 210 1.36 3.63 12.97
CA LEU A 210 1.42 3.65 11.52
C LEU A 210 2.89 3.64 11.10
N PHE A 211 3.28 2.69 10.26
CA PHE A 211 4.65 2.51 9.81
C PHE A 211 4.83 3.11 8.41
N PRO A 212 5.64 4.17 8.25
CA PRO A 212 6.03 4.66 6.92
C PRO A 212 7.12 3.77 6.31
N ARG A 213 7.23 3.77 4.98
CA ARG A 213 8.35 3.15 4.26
C ARG A 213 9.62 4.01 4.41
N SER A 214 10.22 3.99 5.60
CA SER A 214 11.33 4.88 5.98
C SER A 214 12.68 4.20 6.20
N LEU A 215 12.73 2.86 6.30
CA LEU A 215 13.97 2.14 6.60
C LEU A 215 14.61 1.54 5.34
N VAL A 216 15.90 1.78 5.17
CA VAL A 216 16.71 1.16 4.12
C VAL A 216 17.71 0.20 4.74
N PHE A 217 17.63 -1.07 4.34
CA PHE A 217 18.57 -2.10 4.79
C PHE A 217 19.71 -2.24 3.81
N GLY A 218 20.90 -1.82 4.22
CA GLY A 218 22.14 -2.12 3.52
C GLY A 218 22.62 -3.51 3.88
N ILE A 219 22.84 -4.35 2.85
CA ILE A 219 23.19 -5.76 3.03
C ILE A 219 24.49 -6.06 2.28
N GLY A 220 25.49 -6.53 3.02
CA GLY A 220 26.65 -7.23 2.46
C GLY A 220 26.56 -8.72 2.80
N CYS A 221 26.88 -9.62 1.87
CA CYS A 221 26.84 -11.06 2.14
C CYS A 221 27.92 -11.81 1.36
N ASN A 222 28.27 -13.00 1.83
CA ASN A 222 29.10 -13.95 1.07
C ASN A 222 28.35 -14.45 -0.18
N ARG A 223 29.07 -15.01 -1.15
CA ARG A 223 28.46 -15.65 -2.33
C ARG A 223 27.75 -16.94 -1.92
N GLY A 224 26.56 -17.17 -2.46
CA GLY A 224 25.75 -18.34 -2.19
C GLY A 224 25.04 -18.31 -0.83
N THR A 225 24.90 -17.13 -0.22
CA THR A 225 24.20 -17.01 1.07
C THR A 225 22.70 -17.22 0.85
N PRO A 226 22.05 -18.20 1.52
CA PRO A 226 20.61 -18.45 1.35
C PRO A 226 19.72 -17.29 1.81
N ALA A 227 18.54 -17.15 1.20
CA ALA A 227 17.56 -16.11 1.53
C ALA A 227 17.13 -16.17 3.01
N GLU A 228 17.06 -17.37 3.58
CA GLU A 228 16.67 -17.60 4.98
C GLU A 228 17.70 -17.04 5.96
N VAL A 229 18.99 -17.10 5.61
CA VAL A 229 20.07 -16.53 6.42
C VAL A 229 20.02 -15.00 6.40
N ILE A 230 19.67 -14.41 5.25
CA ILE A 230 19.45 -12.97 5.11
C ILE A 230 18.21 -12.55 5.91
N ALA A 231 17.11 -13.29 5.77
CA ALA A 231 15.87 -13.04 6.50
C ALA A 231 16.07 -13.07 8.02
N ALA A 232 16.84 -14.03 8.52
CA ALA A 232 17.20 -14.12 9.93
C ALA A 232 18.00 -12.88 10.38
N ALA A 233 19.03 -12.48 9.62
CA ALA A 233 19.84 -11.32 9.93
C ALA A 233 19.02 -10.01 9.96
N VAL A 234 18.13 -9.81 8.98
CA VAL A 234 17.22 -8.65 8.95
C VAL A 234 16.26 -8.66 10.13
N THR A 235 15.61 -9.81 10.39
CA THR A 235 14.66 -9.97 11.49
C THR A 235 15.31 -9.70 12.84
N THR A 236 16.48 -10.28 13.09
CA THR A 236 17.21 -10.05 14.34
C THR A 236 17.68 -8.61 14.47
N THR A 237 18.12 -7.97 13.37
CA THR A 237 18.46 -6.54 13.38
C THR A 237 17.23 -5.70 13.78
N CYS A 238 16.05 -5.97 13.20
CA CYS A 238 14.82 -5.27 13.56
C CYS A 238 14.47 -5.45 15.04
N GLN A 239 14.52 -6.68 15.54
CA GLN A 239 14.21 -7.00 16.94
C GLN A 239 15.16 -6.30 17.92
N GLN A 240 16.47 -6.35 17.66
CA GLN A 240 17.49 -5.75 18.54
C GLN A 240 17.39 -4.22 18.63
N HIS A 241 16.89 -3.58 17.58
CA HIS A 241 16.82 -2.12 17.47
C HIS A 241 15.39 -1.56 17.53
N ASN A 242 14.42 -2.39 17.92
CA ASN A 242 13.00 -2.04 18.00
C ASN A 242 12.42 -1.44 16.70
N LEU A 243 12.91 -1.91 15.55
CA LEU A 243 12.46 -1.44 14.24
C LEU A 243 11.29 -2.28 13.74
N ALA A 244 10.29 -1.64 13.14
CA ALA A 244 9.17 -2.30 12.51
C ALA A 244 9.59 -2.84 11.14
N PRO A 245 9.50 -4.16 10.86
CA PRO A 245 9.76 -4.71 9.53
C PRO A 245 8.87 -4.10 8.43
N GLN A 246 7.65 -3.68 8.78
CA GLN A 246 6.73 -2.98 7.87
C GLN A 246 7.27 -1.63 7.40
N ALA A 247 8.18 -1.01 8.15
CA ALA A 247 8.79 0.26 7.80
C ALA A 247 9.93 0.11 6.77
N ILE A 248 10.32 -1.12 6.40
CA ILE A 248 11.35 -1.35 5.39
C ILE A 248 10.82 -0.87 4.03
N ALA A 249 11.52 0.11 3.48
CA ALA A 249 11.24 0.72 2.18
C ALA A 249 11.91 -0.07 1.05
N ARG A 250 13.15 -0.50 1.27
CA ARG A 250 14.00 -1.15 0.25
C ARG A 250 15.27 -1.75 0.87
N LEU A 251 15.94 -2.57 0.08
CA LEU A 251 17.24 -3.15 0.34
C LEU A 251 18.29 -2.49 -0.55
N ALA A 252 19.55 -2.47 -0.11
CA ALA A 252 20.64 -1.91 -0.88
C ALA A 252 21.91 -2.77 -0.76
N SER A 253 22.64 -2.95 -1.86
CA SER A 253 23.91 -3.68 -1.88
C SER A 253 24.87 -3.15 -2.94
N ILE A 254 26.01 -3.83 -3.10
CA ILE A 254 26.99 -3.56 -4.15
C ILE A 254 26.57 -4.25 -5.46
N ASP A 255 26.80 -3.62 -6.61
CA ASP A 255 26.50 -4.13 -7.95
C ASP A 255 27.03 -5.53 -8.26
N LEU A 256 28.18 -5.90 -7.68
CA LEU A 256 28.73 -7.26 -7.72
C LEU A 256 27.78 -8.33 -7.15
N LYS A 257 26.67 -7.95 -6.51
CA LYS A 257 25.66 -8.84 -5.92
C LYS A 257 24.33 -8.85 -6.66
N GLN A 258 24.27 -8.29 -7.87
CA GLN A 258 23.07 -8.31 -8.71
C GLN A 258 22.58 -9.73 -9.05
N ASP A 259 23.49 -10.69 -9.12
CA ASP A 259 23.23 -12.11 -9.38
C ASP A 259 23.19 -12.97 -8.09
N GLU A 260 23.19 -12.36 -6.90
CA GLU A 260 23.15 -13.09 -5.64
C GLU A 260 21.75 -13.67 -5.38
N VAL A 261 21.56 -14.95 -5.70
CA VAL A 261 20.28 -15.66 -5.65
C VAL A 261 19.53 -15.45 -4.33
N GLY A 262 20.21 -15.63 -3.18
CA GLY A 262 19.53 -15.49 -1.89
C GLY A 262 19.09 -14.07 -1.56
N LEU A 263 19.85 -13.05 -1.99
CA LEU A 263 19.48 -11.65 -1.78
C LEU A 263 18.31 -11.24 -2.68
N CYS A 264 18.37 -11.61 -3.96
CA CYS A 264 17.31 -11.35 -4.92
C CYS A 264 16.02 -12.10 -4.56
N GLU A 265 16.15 -13.33 -4.07
CA GLU A 265 15.01 -14.11 -3.61
C GLU A 265 14.37 -13.52 -2.35
N TYR A 266 15.18 -13.10 -1.36
CA TYR A 266 14.66 -12.40 -0.18
C TYR A 266 13.91 -11.13 -0.58
N ALA A 267 14.51 -10.29 -1.42
CA ALA A 267 13.86 -9.07 -1.93
C ALA A 267 12.49 -9.38 -2.59
N ARG A 268 12.45 -10.38 -3.48
CA ARG A 268 11.23 -10.80 -4.19
C ARG A 268 10.17 -11.37 -3.25
N ARG A 269 10.54 -12.22 -2.28
CA ARG A 269 9.60 -12.82 -1.33
C ARG A 269 8.92 -11.78 -0.44
N HIS A 270 9.57 -10.64 -0.21
CA HIS A 270 9.09 -9.55 0.66
C HIS A 270 8.58 -8.33 -0.12
N ASP A 271 8.52 -8.39 -1.45
CA ASP A 271 8.13 -7.27 -2.33
C ASP A 271 8.93 -5.98 -2.05
N LEU A 272 10.23 -6.13 -1.82
CA LEU A 272 11.14 -5.03 -1.52
C LEU A 272 11.98 -4.69 -2.76
N PRO A 273 12.03 -3.42 -3.18
CA PRO A 273 13.03 -2.96 -4.14
C PRO A 273 14.44 -3.25 -3.62
N LEU A 274 15.34 -3.56 -4.54
CA LEU A 274 16.75 -3.85 -4.25
C LEU A 274 17.64 -2.97 -5.12
N ASP A 275 18.28 -1.99 -4.49
CA ASP A 275 19.16 -1.03 -5.15
C ASP A 275 20.61 -1.55 -5.13
N PHE A 276 21.35 -1.28 -6.21
CA PHE A 276 22.73 -1.70 -6.36
C PHE A 276 23.64 -0.51 -6.70
N TYR A 277 24.79 -0.45 -6.04
CA TYR A 277 25.75 0.64 -6.21
C TYR A 277 27.13 0.10 -6.57
N THR A 278 27.81 0.83 -7.44
CA THR A 278 29.21 0.57 -7.79
C THR A 278 30.13 0.83 -6.59
N LYS A 279 31.31 0.21 -6.59
CA LYS A 279 32.34 0.47 -5.57
C LYS A 279 32.68 1.97 -5.45
N ASP A 280 32.65 2.71 -6.56
CA ASP A 280 33.06 4.11 -6.60
C ASP A 280 32.00 5.00 -5.94
N GLN A 281 30.72 4.73 -6.20
CA GLN A 281 29.61 5.37 -5.48
C GLN A 281 29.67 5.07 -3.98
N LEU A 282 29.89 3.81 -3.59
CA LEU A 282 30.00 3.44 -2.18
C LEU A 282 31.17 4.13 -1.47
N ASN A 283 32.29 4.33 -2.17
CA ASN A 283 33.50 4.95 -1.61
C ASN A 283 33.41 6.48 -1.43
N GLN A 284 32.43 7.13 -2.07
CA GLN A 284 32.13 8.56 -1.92
C GLN A 284 31.38 8.86 -0.62
N VAL A 285 30.74 7.86 -0.01
CA VAL A 285 30.02 8.06 1.25
C VAL A 285 31.02 8.23 2.40
N GLU A 286 30.88 9.33 3.12
CA GLU A 286 31.71 9.65 4.29
C GLU A 286 31.09 9.10 5.59
N GLY A 287 31.88 9.05 6.66
CA GLY A 287 31.38 8.62 7.98
C GLY A 287 31.06 7.13 8.13
N VAL A 288 31.41 6.30 7.15
CA VAL A 288 31.16 4.85 7.15
C VAL A 288 32.37 4.02 7.60
N SER A 289 32.07 2.88 8.21
CA SER A 289 33.01 1.88 8.68
C SER A 289 33.77 1.20 7.54
N VAL A 290 35.11 1.21 7.64
CA VAL A 290 35.98 0.47 6.71
C VAL A 290 36.01 -1.02 7.06
N SER A 291 36.04 -1.88 6.04
CA SER A 291 36.13 -3.33 6.14
C SER A 291 37.27 -3.84 5.26
N PRO A 292 38.42 -4.24 5.85
CA PRO A 292 39.58 -4.70 5.07
C PRO A 292 39.29 -5.91 4.18
N ALA A 293 38.38 -6.80 4.60
CA ALA A 293 37.97 -7.95 3.81
C ALA A 293 37.17 -7.54 2.57
N VAL A 294 36.28 -6.55 2.69
CA VAL A 294 35.50 -6.00 1.57
C VAL A 294 36.41 -5.23 0.64
N GLN A 295 37.29 -4.39 1.16
CA GLN A 295 38.23 -3.61 0.35
C GLN A 295 39.11 -4.51 -0.51
N ARG A 296 39.59 -5.65 0.03
CA ARG A 296 40.33 -6.64 -0.75
C ARG A 296 39.49 -7.36 -1.80
N ALA A 297 38.23 -7.65 -1.51
CA ALA A 297 37.36 -8.43 -2.39
C ALA A 297 36.69 -7.61 -3.50
N THR A 298 36.34 -6.35 -3.23
CA THR A 298 35.50 -5.53 -4.11
C THR A 298 36.09 -4.15 -4.42
N GLY A 299 37.14 -3.72 -3.68
CA GLY A 299 37.67 -2.37 -3.76
C GLY A 299 36.84 -1.30 -3.02
N ALA A 300 35.69 -1.66 -2.44
CA ALA A 300 34.88 -0.76 -1.63
C ALA A 300 35.35 -0.74 -0.17
N LYS A 301 35.34 0.43 0.49
CA LYS A 301 35.65 0.57 1.92
C LYS A 301 34.65 -0.22 2.77
N GLY A 302 33.39 -0.27 2.37
CA GLY A 302 32.31 -1.02 3.00
C GLY A 302 31.15 -1.18 2.02
N VAL A 303 30.19 -2.04 2.34
CA VAL A 303 28.97 -2.23 1.52
C VAL A 303 27.73 -1.80 2.30
N ALA A 304 27.46 -2.45 3.45
CA ALA A 304 26.18 -2.29 4.15
C ALA A 304 25.85 -0.81 4.49
N GLU A 305 26.68 -0.12 5.27
CA GLU A 305 26.42 1.28 5.64
C GLU A 305 26.35 2.25 4.43
N PRO A 306 27.34 2.29 3.52
CA PRO A 306 27.28 3.22 2.39
C PRO A 306 26.12 2.92 1.43
N ALA A 307 25.78 1.64 1.20
CA ALA A 307 24.64 1.28 0.38
C ALA A 307 23.32 1.72 1.02
N ALA A 308 23.18 1.54 2.35
CA ALA A 308 22.00 2.00 3.08
C ALA A 308 21.81 3.52 2.97
N LEU A 309 22.87 4.29 3.19
CA LEU A 309 22.84 5.76 3.14
C LEU A 309 22.55 6.29 1.72
N LEU A 310 23.22 5.76 0.70
CA LEU A 310 22.96 6.18 -0.69
C LEU A 310 21.51 5.91 -1.11
N SER A 311 20.99 4.75 -0.75
CA SER A 311 19.62 4.34 -1.10
C SER A 311 18.55 5.04 -0.26
N ALA A 312 18.88 5.46 0.97
CA ALA A 312 18.01 6.31 1.78
C ALA A 312 17.97 7.78 1.29
N GLY A 313 19.01 8.22 0.59
CA GLY A 313 19.06 9.53 -0.05
C GLY A 313 19.65 10.63 0.83
N VAL A 314 19.52 11.87 0.35
CA VAL A 314 20.05 13.07 1.00
C VAL A 314 19.38 13.27 2.38
N ASP A 315 20.15 13.80 3.33
CA ASP A 315 19.74 14.04 4.72
C ASP A 315 19.33 12.78 5.51
N SER A 316 19.51 11.59 4.94
CA SER A 316 19.28 10.33 5.64
C SER A 316 20.24 10.16 6.82
N THR A 317 19.79 9.41 7.83
CA THR A 317 20.58 9.13 9.03
C THR A 317 20.89 7.66 9.14
N LEU A 318 22.15 7.31 9.43
CA LEU A 318 22.53 5.94 9.78
C LEU A 318 21.98 5.61 11.18
N LEU A 319 20.88 4.85 11.24
CA LEU A 319 20.25 4.45 12.51
C LEU A 319 20.97 3.29 13.19
N VAL A 320 21.34 2.29 12.40
CA VAL A 320 21.99 1.07 12.89
C VAL A 320 23.31 0.93 12.14
N PRO A 321 24.45 1.13 12.84
CA PRO A 321 25.76 0.85 12.27
C PRO A 321 25.91 -0.61 11.88
N LYS A 322 26.98 -0.92 11.15
CA LYS A 322 27.26 -2.25 10.63
C LYS A 322 27.23 -3.34 11.71
N ILE A 323 26.29 -4.29 11.59
CA ILE A 323 26.24 -5.53 12.36
C ILE A 323 26.77 -6.68 11.50
N LYS A 324 27.72 -7.44 12.03
CA LYS A 324 28.27 -8.62 11.36
C LYS A 324 27.61 -9.89 11.87
N TRP A 325 27.05 -10.66 10.94
CA TRP A 325 26.58 -12.02 11.10
C TRP A 325 27.56 -12.99 10.43
N PRO A 326 27.46 -14.32 10.62
CA PRO A 326 28.41 -15.27 10.06
C PRO A 326 28.62 -15.16 8.53
N ALA A 327 27.55 -14.93 7.75
CA ALA A 327 27.60 -14.83 6.29
C ALA A 327 26.95 -13.56 5.71
N VAL A 328 26.45 -12.68 6.59
CA VAL A 328 25.68 -11.48 6.25
C VAL A 328 26.18 -10.32 7.10
N THR A 329 26.07 -9.12 6.59
CA THR A 329 26.33 -7.88 7.30
C THR A 329 25.17 -6.95 7.01
N THR A 330 24.54 -6.41 8.04
CA THR A 330 23.42 -5.49 7.93
C THR A 330 23.81 -4.11 8.44
N ALA A 331 23.21 -3.08 7.88
CA ALA A 331 23.18 -1.72 8.42
C ALA A 331 21.82 -1.12 8.04
N VAL A 332 21.34 -0.15 8.82
CA VAL A 332 20.03 0.48 8.57
C VAL A 332 20.19 1.99 8.53
N ALA A 333 19.76 2.60 7.43
CA ALA A 333 19.59 4.03 7.32
C ALA A 333 18.09 4.38 7.33
N GLU A 334 17.76 5.57 7.82
CA GLU A 334 16.41 6.12 7.82
C GLU A 334 16.31 7.30 6.87
N ILE A 335 15.29 7.24 6.01
CA ILE A 335 14.92 8.30 5.08
C ILE A 335 14.40 9.49 5.90
N ALA A 336 14.91 10.69 5.62
CA ALA A 336 14.55 11.90 6.34
C ALA A 336 13.06 12.27 6.19
N ASP A 337 12.54 12.20 4.97
CA ASP A 337 11.14 12.46 4.64
C ASP A 337 10.52 11.30 3.84
N PRO A 338 10.04 10.24 4.52
CA PRO A 338 9.45 9.09 3.88
C PRO A 338 8.03 9.35 3.34
N LEU A 339 7.41 10.49 3.67
CA LEU A 339 6.04 10.83 3.24
C LEU A 339 6.02 11.64 1.94
N ILE A 340 7.12 12.31 1.58
CA ILE A 340 7.24 12.95 0.25
C ILE A 340 7.55 11.91 -0.84
N VAL A 341 8.41 10.93 -0.56
CA VAL A 341 8.85 9.91 -1.54
C VAL A 341 7.68 9.08 -2.09
N SER A 342 6.61 8.93 -1.30
CA SER A 342 5.37 8.25 -1.71
C SER A 342 4.55 9.00 -2.76
N THR A 343 4.77 10.31 -2.95
CA THR A 343 4.06 11.13 -3.97
C THR A 343 4.77 11.17 -5.33
N HIS A 344 6.08 10.88 -5.39
CA HIS A 344 6.86 11.02 -6.63
C HIS A 344 6.91 9.76 -7.51
N LYS A 345 6.46 8.60 -7.04
CA LYS A 345 6.41 7.38 -7.86
C LYS A 345 5.33 7.41 -8.96
N GLU A 346 4.42 8.39 -8.95
CA GLU A 346 3.51 8.67 -10.07
C GLU A 346 4.04 9.74 -11.05
N ALA A 347 5.14 10.44 -10.72
CA ALA A 347 5.65 11.59 -11.50
C ALA A 347 6.91 11.29 -12.33
N THR A 348 7.49 10.09 -12.21
CA THR A 348 8.65 9.66 -13.00
C THR A 348 8.45 8.23 -13.51
N ALA A 349 7.53 8.07 -14.46
CA ALA A 349 7.64 7.07 -15.51
C ALA A 349 7.82 7.84 -16.84
N PRO A 350 8.81 7.50 -17.68
CA PRO A 350 9.13 8.25 -18.90
C PRO A 350 8.03 8.26 -19.95
#